data_AF-A0A943S9W0-F1
#
_entry.id   AF-A0A943S9W0-F1
#
_cell.length_a   1.000
_cell.length_b   1.000
_cell.length_c   1.000
_cell.angle_alpha   90.00
_cell.angle_beta   90.00
_cell.angle_gamma   90.00
#
_symmetry.space_group_name_H-M   'P 1'
#
loop_
_entity.id
_entity.type
_entity.pdbx_description
1 polymer ?
#
loop_
_entity_poly.entity_id
_entity_poly.type
_entity_poly.pdbx_seq_one_letter_code
_entity_poly.pdbx_strand_id
1 'polypeptide(L)'
;MNCLEAQSKIVAFIEDKLDNGEKLEFIRHIRSCNNCAEELEIYYTLLVGMKQLDDDIVPTTSYKDQMEEKLNSEYKHLQNRRKLTGSTVILIIAACCTMGFFAYESHKERLYQEAQAEIKAAQSEYYYDDYFGKKLFHPDDYKMFDLPEYLEQSKNKDTTSYYERLRKYLQEQDTQIEEGEPNGEETTTD
;
A
#
# COMPACT_ATOMS: atom_id res chain seq x y z
N MET A 1 -30.28 -34.58 -12.21
CA MET A 1 -31.27 -35.22 -13.11
C MET A 1 -31.37 -36.75 -12.96
N ASN A 2 -32.51 -37.30 -13.39
CA ASN A 2 -32.82 -38.74 -13.48
C ASN A 2 -32.60 -39.29 -14.92
N CYS A 3 -32.67 -40.62 -15.12
CA CYS A 3 -32.39 -41.23 -16.44
C CYS A 3 -33.38 -40.81 -17.54
N LEU A 4 -34.67 -40.69 -17.22
CA LEU A 4 -35.71 -40.33 -18.20
C LEU A 4 -35.53 -38.88 -18.68
N GLU A 5 -35.19 -37.99 -17.75
CA GLU A 5 -34.85 -36.60 -18.03
C GLU A 5 -33.57 -36.52 -18.88
N ALA A 6 -32.52 -37.28 -18.52
CA ALA A 6 -31.29 -37.35 -19.29
C ALA A 6 -31.55 -37.81 -20.73
N GLN A 7 -32.30 -38.90 -20.92
CA GLN A 7 -32.70 -39.42 -22.23
C GLN A 7 -33.40 -38.37 -23.10
N SER A 8 -34.38 -37.66 -22.54
CA SER A 8 -35.09 -36.59 -23.26
C SER A 8 -34.19 -35.43 -23.71
N LYS A 9 -33.04 -35.25 -23.03
CA LYS A 9 -32.09 -34.15 -23.25
C LYS A 9 -30.91 -34.54 -24.17
N ILE A 10 -30.80 -35.80 -24.60
CA ILE A 10 -29.69 -36.28 -25.45
C ILE A 10 -29.58 -35.49 -26.75
N VAL A 11 -30.67 -35.36 -27.50
CA VAL A 11 -30.65 -34.64 -28.79
C VAL A 11 -30.33 -33.16 -28.58
N ALA A 12 -30.93 -32.54 -27.56
CA ALA A 12 -30.65 -31.16 -27.19
C ALA A 12 -29.18 -30.93 -26.79
N PHE A 13 -28.53 -31.92 -26.16
CA PHE A 13 -27.10 -31.89 -25.87
C PHE A 13 -26.26 -31.93 -27.16
N ILE A 14 -26.57 -32.85 -28.07
CA ILE A 14 -25.83 -33.01 -29.33
C ILE A 14 -25.87 -31.72 -30.16
N GLU A 15 -27.04 -31.08 -30.22
CA GLU A 15 -27.29 -29.82 -30.93
C GLU A 15 -26.87 -28.55 -30.17
N ASP A 16 -26.26 -28.68 -29.00
CA ASP A 16 -25.82 -27.55 -28.14
C ASP A 16 -26.95 -26.58 -27.73
N LYS A 17 -28.17 -27.10 -27.52
CA LYS A 17 -29.37 -26.34 -27.12
C LYS A 17 -29.66 -26.35 -25.62
N LEU A 18 -28.83 -27.02 -24.81
CA LEU A 18 -28.97 -27.05 -23.35
C LEU A 18 -28.35 -25.83 -22.68
N ASP A 19 -29.02 -25.29 -21.66
CA ASP A 19 -28.45 -24.27 -20.79
C ASP A 19 -27.24 -24.82 -20.02
N ASN A 20 -26.32 -23.93 -19.61
CA ASN A 20 -25.11 -24.28 -18.88
C ASN A 20 -25.39 -25.04 -17.58
N GLY A 21 -26.47 -24.70 -16.86
CA GLY A 21 -26.86 -25.39 -15.63
C GLY A 21 -27.30 -26.83 -15.92
N GLU A 22 -28.18 -27.00 -16.89
CA GLU A 22 -28.72 -28.31 -17.29
C GLU A 22 -27.67 -29.20 -17.94
N LYS A 23 -26.79 -28.61 -18.78
CA LYS A 23 -25.68 -29.32 -19.44
C LYS A 23 -24.72 -29.91 -18.40
N LEU A 24 -24.44 -29.19 -17.31
CA LEU A 24 -23.58 -29.69 -16.23
C LEU A 24 -24.21 -30.90 -15.50
N GLU A 25 -25.50 -30.82 -15.20
CA GLU A 25 -26.22 -31.95 -14.60
C GLU A 25 -26.28 -33.16 -15.54
N PHE A 26 -26.45 -32.90 -16.84
CA PHE A 26 -26.49 -33.93 -17.88
C PHE A 26 -25.18 -34.70 -17.94
N ILE A 27 -24.06 -33.99 -18.08
CA ILE A 27 -22.73 -34.61 -18.16
C ILE A 27 -22.42 -35.39 -16.88
N ARG A 28 -22.80 -34.88 -15.71
CA ARG A 28 -22.66 -35.61 -14.44
C ARG A 28 -23.44 -36.92 -14.43
N HIS A 29 -24.68 -36.91 -14.92
CA HIS A 29 -25.51 -38.11 -14.97
C HIS A 29 -24.91 -39.16 -15.91
N ILE A 30 -24.57 -38.75 -17.13
CA ILE A 30 -23.93 -39.62 -18.15
C ILE A 30 -22.67 -40.30 -17.61
N ARG A 31 -21.80 -39.57 -16.90
CA ARG A 31 -20.59 -40.16 -16.29
C ARG A 31 -20.86 -41.14 -15.16
N SER A 32 -22.03 -41.06 -14.52
CA SER A 32 -22.41 -41.92 -13.39
C SER A 32 -23.29 -43.10 -13.78
N CYS A 33 -23.91 -43.06 -14.97
CA CYS A 33 -24.89 -44.04 -15.42
C CYS A 33 -24.48 -44.63 -16.78
N ASN A 34 -24.04 -45.89 -16.77
CA ASN A 34 -23.60 -46.58 -17.98
C ASN A 34 -24.71 -46.70 -19.04
N ASN A 35 -25.96 -46.94 -18.64
CA ASN A 35 -27.08 -47.07 -19.58
C ASN A 35 -27.29 -45.79 -20.39
N CYS A 36 -27.31 -44.63 -19.71
CA CYS A 36 -27.50 -43.35 -20.40
C CYS A 36 -26.26 -42.97 -21.23
N ALA A 37 -25.06 -43.41 -20.83
CA ALA A 37 -23.84 -43.21 -21.62
C ALA A 37 -23.86 -44.00 -22.93
N GLU A 38 -24.30 -45.26 -22.89
CA GLU A 38 -24.46 -46.09 -24.08
C GLU A 38 -25.54 -45.53 -25.03
N GLU A 39 -26.67 -45.09 -24.48
CA GLU A 39 -27.71 -44.42 -25.27
C GLU A 39 -27.17 -43.16 -25.95
N LEU A 40 -26.45 -42.30 -25.21
CA LEU A 40 -25.81 -41.13 -25.79
C LEU A 40 -24.84 -41.50 -26.91
N GLU A 41 -24.05 -42.57 -26.76
CA GLU A 41 -23.12 -43.06 -27.80
C GLU A 41 -23.85 -43.48 -29.08
N ILE A 42 -24.99 -44.17 -28.95
CA ILE A 42 -25.82 -44.58 -30.09
C ILE A 42 -26.39 -43.34 -30.81
N TYR A 43 -27.02 -42.42 -30.07
CA TYR A 43 -27.59 -41.20 -30.65
C TYR A 43 -26.53 -40.29 -31.28
N TYR A 44 -25.36 -40.17 -30.63
CA TYR A 44 -24.25 -39.37 -31.13
C TYR A 44 -23.72 -39.95 -32.44
N THR A 45 -23.49 -41.25 -32.50
CA THR A 45 -23.02 -41.95 -33.71
C THR A 45 -24.02 -41.80 -34.85
N LEU A 46 -25.32 -41.93 -34.58
CA LEU A 46 -26.36 -41.79 -35.61
C LEU A 46 -26.44 -40.35 -36.13
N LEU A 47 -26.63 -39.38 -35.25
CA LEU A 47 -26.89 -37.98 -35.65
C LEU A 47 -25.64 -37.29 -36.19
N VAL A 48 -24.51 -37.45 -35.52
CA VAL A 48 -23.25 -36.83 -35.95
C VAL A 48 -22.66 -37.59 -37.14
N GLY A 49 -22.78 -38.92 -37.17
CA GLY A 49 -22.34 -39.73 -38.30
C GLY A 49 -23.10 -39.40 -39.58
N MET A 50 -24.43 -39.28 -39.53
CA MET A 50 -25.22 -38.85 -40.69
C MET A 50 -24.84 -37.44 -41.14
N LYS A 51 -24.67 -36.51 -40.19
CA LYS A 51 -24.27 -35.14 -40.51
C LYS A 51 -22.89 -35.05 -41.17
N GLN A 52 -21.90 -35.81 -40.70
CA GLN A 52 -20.56 -35.84 -41.30
C GLN A 52 -20.59 -36.39 -42.73
N LEU A 53 -21.45 -37.39 -43.00
CA LEU A 53 -21.67 -37.93 -44.34
C LEU A 53 -22.31 -36.90 -45.27
N ASP A 54 -23.28 -36.13 -44.78
CA ASP A 54 -23.95 -35.07 -45.54
C ASP A 54 -23.01 -33.89 -45.83
N ASP A 55 -22.06 -33.60 -44.92
CA ASP A 55 -21.10 -32.50 -45.04
C ASP A 55 -19.83 -32.88 -45.86
N ASP A 56 -19.79 -34.06 -46.50
CA ASP A 56 -18.62 -34.61 -47.24
C ASP A 56 -17.31 -34.65 -46.41
N ILE A 57 -17.42 -34.71 -45.08
CA ILE A 57 -16.28 -34.80 -44.17
C ILE A 57 -15.82 -36.25 -44.10
N VAL A 58 -14.50 -36.48 -44.11
CA VAL A 58 -13.94 -37.84 -43.94
C VAL A 58 -14.46 -38.43 -42.63
N PRO A 59 -15.26 -39.53 -42.68
CA PRO A 59 -15.82 -40.13 -41.50
C PRO A 59 -14.70 -40.57 -40.57
N THR A 60 -14.67 -39.99 -39.39
CA THR A 60 -13.78 -40.41 -38.32
C THR A 60 -14.14 -41.84 -37.88
N THR A 61 -13.14 -42.70 -37.69
CA THR A 61 -13.34 -44.11 -37.34
C THR A 61 -13.80 -44.33 -35.89
N SER A 62 -13.70 -43.33 -35.01
CA SER A 62 -14.19 -43.39 -33.63
C SER A 62 -15.09 -42.20 -33.27
N TYR A 63 -16.41 -42.38 -33.43
CA TYR A 63 -17.41 -41.43 -32.93
C TYR A 63 -17.42 -41.34 -31.40
N LYS A 64 -17.06 -42.45 -30.73
CA LYS A 64 -16.93 -42.55 -29.28
C LYS A 64 -15.92 -41.54 -28.72
N ASP A 65 -14.73 -41.47 -29.31
CA ASP A 65 -13.67 -40.58 -28.82
C ASP A 65 -14.05 -39.11 -28.97
N GLN A 66 -14.70 -38.74 -30.08
CA GLN A 66 -15.22 -37.39 -30.28
C GLN A 66 -16.33 -37.03 -29.29
N MET A 67 -17.22 -37.99 -28.99
CA MET A 67 -18.24 -37.80 -27.97
C MET A 67 -17.61 -37.55 -26.60
N GLU A 68 -16.60 -38.35 -26.23
CA GLU A 68 -15.88 -38.17 -24.97
C GLU A 68 -15.12 -36.84 -24.91
N GLU A 69 -14.49 -36.43 -26.01
CA GLU A 69 -13.84 -35.12 -26.15
C GLU A 69 -14.86 -33.98 -25.96
N LYS A 70 -16.05 -34.09 -26.58
CA LYS A 70 -17.14 -33.12 -26.40
C LYS A 70 -17.62 -33.08 -24.95
N LEU A 71 -17.83 -34.23 -24.31
CA LEU A 71 -18.22 -34.32 -22.90
C LEU A 71 -17.16 -33.72 -21.96
N ASN A 72 -15.88 -33.95 -22.25
CA ASN A 72 -14.75 -33.44 -21.46
C ASN A 72 -14.57 -31.93 -21.62
N SER A 73 -14.59 -31.43 -22.86
CA SER A 73 -14.46 -30.00 -23.16
C SER A 73 -15.60 -29.21 -22.53
N GLU A 74 -16.85 -29.61 -22.74
CA GLU A 74 -18.03 -28.96 -22.16
C GLU A 74 -17.99 -28.95 -20.63
N TYR A 75 -17.65 -30.09 -20.01
CA TYR A 75 -17.51 -30.17 -18.56
C TYR A 75 -16.44 -29.20 -18.03
N LYS A 76 -15.28 -29.16 -18.69
CA LYS A 76 -14.19 -28.26 -18.32
C LYS A 76 -14.58 -26.80 -18.51
N HIS A 77 -15.23 -26.44 -19.61
CA HIS A 77 -15.68 -25.07 -19.88
C HIS A 77 -16.67 -24.58 -18.82
N LEU A 78 -17.66 -25.41 -18.47
CA LEU A 78 -18.65 -25.11 -17.43
C LEU A 78 -18.01 -24.96 -16.05
N GLN A 79 -17.09 -25.87 -15.72
CA GLN A 79 -16.41 -25.83 -14.42
C GLN A 79 -15.46 -24.64 -14.30
N ASN A 80 -14.76 -24.27 -15.37
CA ASN A 80 -13.85 -23.14 -15.36
C ASN A 80 -14.62 -21.81 -15.26
N ARG A 81 -15.73 -21.67 -15.99
CA ARG A 81 -16.63 -20.51 -15.86
C ARG A 81 -17.13 -20.32 -14.43
N ARG A 82 -17.56 -21.40 -13.76
CA ARG A 82 -18.04 -21.34 -12.38
C ARG A 82 -16.97 -20.86 -11.40
N LYS A 83 -15.72 -21.29 -11.58
CA LYS A 83 -14.57 -20.84 -10.76
C LYS A 83 -14.24 -19.38 -11.01
N LEU A 84 -14.28 -18.92 -12.26
CA LEU A 84 -13.95 -17.54 -12.62
C LEU A 84 -14.98 -16.54 -12.08
N THR A 85 -16.28 -16.86 -12.15
CA THR A 85 -17.33 -15.96 -11.62
C THR A 85 -17.26 -15.83 -10.09
N GLY A 86 -17.01 -16.93 -9.36
CA GLY A 86 -16.82 -16.86 -7.91
C GLY A 86 -15.53 -16.12 -7.52
N SER A 87 -14.43 -16.36 -8.25
CA SER A 87 -13.13 -15.78 -7.94
C SER A 87 -13.06 -14.27 -8.17
N THR A 88 -13.72 -13.75 -9.21
CA THR A 88 -13.67 -12.33 -9.54
C THR A 88 -14.41 -11.47 -8.52
N VAL A 89 -15.56 -11.94 -8.02
CA VAL A 89 -16.34 -11.25 -6.99
C VAL A 89 -15.55 -11.11 -5.68
N ILE A 90 -14.85 -12.17 -5.25
CA ILE A 90 -14.04 -12.15 -4.02
C ILE A 90 -12.88 -11.17 -4.13
N LEU A 91 -12.21 -11.09 -5.29
CA LEU A 91 -11.13 -10.13 -5.52
C LEU A 91 -11.61 -8.68 -5.45
N ILE A 92 -12.79 -8.39 -6.00
CA ILE A 92 -13.39 -7.05 -5.94
C ILE A 92 -13.71 -6.68 -4.49
N ILE A 93 -14.32 -7.58 -3.71
CA ILE A 93 -14.63 -7.33 -2.29
C ILE A 93 -13.34 -7.09 -1.51
N ALA A 94 -12.30 -7.91 -1.71
CA ALA A 94 -11.02 -7.72 -1.06
C ALA A 94 -10.39 -6.35 -1.38
N ALA A 95 -10.45 -5.91 -2.65
CA ALA A 95 -9.97 -4.60 -3.06
C ALA A 95 -10.76 -3.44 -2.45
N CYS A 96 -12.09 -3.58 -2.31
CA CYS A 96 -12.91 -2.57 -1.62
C CYS A 96 -12.58 -2.50 -0.13
N CYS A 97 -12.37 -3.64 0.54
CA CYS A 97 -12.00 -3.68 1.94
C CYS A 97 -10.64 -3.02 2.19
N THR A 98 -9.64 -3.28 1.35
CA THR A 98 -8.32 -2.63 1.49
C THR A 98 -8.40 -1.13 1.24
N MET A 99 -9.12 -0.70 0.20
CA MET A 99 -9.34 0.72 -0.08
C MET A 99 -10.05 1.42 1.10
N GLY A 100 -11.08 0.78 1.67
CA GLY A 100 -11.78 1.30 2.85
C GLY A 100 -10.88 1.43 4.07
N PHE A 101 -10.00 0.45 4.31
CA PHE A 101 -9.02 0.49 5.40
C PHE A 101 -8.04 1.67 5.23
N PHE A 102 -7.45 1.84 4.05
CA PHE A 102 -6.56 2.97 3.78
C PHE A 102 -7.26 4.33 3.89
N ALA A 103 -8.51 4.43 3.41
CA ALA A 103 -9.29 5.65 3.53
C ALA A 103 -9.61 5.99 4.99
N TYR A 104 -9.93 4.98 5.81
CA TYR A 104 -10.18 5.15 7.25
C TYR A 104 -8.94 5.67 7.98
N GLU A 105 -7.79 5.03 7.76
CA GLU A 105 -6.53 5.46 8.36
C GLU A 105 -6.16 6.89 7.94
N SER A 106 -6.30 7.22 6.66
CA SER A 106 -6.04 8.58 6.15
C SER A 106 -6.98 9.62 6.77
N HIS A 107 -8.26 9.31 6.95
CA HIS A 107 -9.21 10.22 7.58
C HIS A 107 -8.87 10.47 9.05
N LYS A 108 -8.50 9.41 9.76
CA LYS A 108 -8.09 9.46 11.16
C LYS A 108 -6.87 10.36 11.36
N GLU A 109 -5.86 10.26 10.50
CA GLU A 109 -4.67 11.11 10.55
C GLU A 109 -5.02 12.60 10.40
N ARG A 110 -5.94 12.97 9.50
CA ARG A 110 -6.38 14.36 9.31
C ARG A 110 -7.04 14.93 10.57
N LEU A 111 -7.96 14.18 11.16
CA LEU A 111 -8.62 14.59 12.40
C LEU A 111 -7.61 14.77 13.55
N TYR A 112 -6.63 13.88 13.67
CA TYR A 112 -5.60 14.01 14.70
C TYR A 112 -4.72 15.24 14.49
N GLN A 113 -4.37 15.58 13.25
CA GLN A 113 -3.55 16.76 12.97
C GLN A 113 -4.28 18.06 13.31
N GLU A 114 -5.55 18.17 12.98
CA GLU A 114 -6.38 19.34 13.33
C GLU A 114 -6.49 19.50 14.85
N ALA A 115 -6.86 18.43 15.57
CA ALA A 115 -6.94 18.44 17.03
C ALA A 115 -5.58 18.78 17.68
N GLN A 116 -4.47 18.26 17.14
CA GLN A 116 -3.15 18.54 17.67
C GLN A 116 -2.67 19.97 17.37
N ALA A 117 -3.11 20.57 16.26
CA ALA A 117 -2.84 21.97 15.95
C ALA A 117 -3.53 22.90 16.95
N GLU A 118 -4.79 22.62 17.31
CA GLU A 118 -5.53 23.37 18.33
C GLU A 118 -4.86 23.26 19.70
N ILE A 119 -4.47 22.06 20.12
CA ILE A 119 -3.77 21.84 21.40
C ILE A 119 -2.44 22.61 21.43
N LYS A 120 -1.66 22.57 20.35
CA LYS A 120 -0.38 23.31 20.25
C LYS A 120 -0.58 24.83 20.26
N ALA A 121 -1.65 25.34 19.67
CA ALA A 121 -1.96 26.76 19.70
C ALA A 121 -2.30 27.22 21.13
N ALA A 122 -3.13 26.45 21.84
CA ALA A 122 -3.50 26.71 23.23
C ALA A 122 -2.33 26.53 24.22
N GLN A 123 -1.33 25.71 23.87
CA GLN A 123 -0.16 25.46 24.73
C GLN A 123 0.56 26.76 25.13
N SER A 124 0.71 27.72 24.22
CA SER A 124 1.42 28.98 24.52
C SER A 124 0.77 29.85 25.61
N GLU A 125 -0.54 29.69 25.85
CA GLU A 125 -1.30 30.50 26.80
C GLU A 125 -1.01 30.12 28.26
N TYR A 126 -0.63 28.86 28.54
CA TYR A 126 -0.40 28.34 29.90
C TYR A 126 0.96 27.65 30.11
N TYR A 127 1.74 27.39 29.04
CA TYR A 127 3.01 26.65 29.11
C TYR A 127 4.09 27.36 29.94
N TYR A 128 4.13 28.69 29.87
CA TYR A 128 5.16 29.45 30.59
C TYR A 128 4.87 29.57 32.09
N ASP A 129 3.60 29.73 32.47
CA ASP A 129 3.19 29.89 33.87
C ASP A 129 3.37 28.58 34.67
N ASP A 130 2.92 27.44 34.14
CA ASP A 130 3.01 26.17 34.87
C ASP A 130 4.47 25.64 34.95
N TYR A 131 5.25 25.79 33.89
CA TYR A 131 6.63 25.29 33.85
C TYR A 131 7.62 26.19 34.59
N PHE A 132 7.49 27.51 34.45
CA PHE A 132 8.44 28.46 35.02
C PHE A 132 7.91 29.23 36.23
N GLY A 133 6.62 29.17 36.56
CA GLY A 133 6.02 29.96 37.65
C GLY A 133 6.71 29.76 39.00
N LYS A 134 7.12 28.52 39.32
CA LYS A 134 7.86 28.22 40.56
C LYS A 134 9.34 28.62 40.54
N LYS A 135 9.90 28.93 39.37
CA LYS A 135 11.33 29.21 39.14
C LYS A 135 11.62 30.65 38.71
N LEU A 136 10.61 31.42 38.29
CA LEU A 136 10.81 32.74 37.69
C LEU A 136 11.04 33.84 38.73
N PHE A 137 10.48 33.74 39.94
CA PHE A 137 10.69 34.75 40.98
C PHE A 137 10.55 34.12 42.38
N HIS A 138 11.68 33.91 43.07
CA HIS A 138 11.66 33.76 44.51
C HIS A 138 11.57 35.18 45.11
N PRO A 139 10.54 35.49 45.92
CA PRO A 139 10.38 36.82 46.53
C PRO A 139 11.63 37.27 47.28
N ASP A 140 12.38 36.31 47.83
CA ASP A 140 13.57 36.54 48.65
C ASP A 140 14.86 36.75 47.81
N ASP A 141 14.86 36.37 46.52
CA ASP A 141 16.03 36.50 45.63
C ASP A 141 15.99 37.79 44.80
N TYR A 142 14.86 38.49 44.78
CA TYR A 142 14.73 39.81 44.15
C TYR A 142 15.22 40.90 45.10
N LYS A 143 16.44 41.40 44.86
CA LYS A 143 16.86 42.69 45.41
C LYS A 143 16.44 43.79 44.45
N MET A 144 15.69 44.77 44.94
CA MET A 144 15.38 45.97 44.17
C MET A 144 16.70 46.61 43.72
N PHE A 145 16.86 46.84 42.42
CA PHE A 145 18.10 47.35 41.86
C PHE A 145 18.31 48.80 42.32
N ASP A 146 19.22 49.00 43.27
CA ASP A 146 19.51 50.32 43.84
C ASP A 146 20.51 51.06 42.95
N LEU A 147 19.95 51.74 41.94
CA LEU A 147 20.69 52.49 40.92
C LEU A 147 21.71 53.51 41.50
N PRO A 148 21.46 54.21 42.63
CA PRO A 148 22.43 55.13 43.23
C PRO A 148 23.72 54.45 43.72
N GLU A 149 23.62 53.30 44.40
CA GLU A 149 24.80 52.56 44.93
C GLU A 149 25.73 52.10 43.80
N TYR A 150 25.13 51.67 42.68
CA TYR A 150 25.87 51.24 41.50
C TYR A 150 26.58 52.39 40.77
N LEU A 151 25.96 53.56 40.73
CA LEU A 151 26.55 54.76 40.14
C LEU A 151 27.71 55.32 40.98
N GLU A 152 27.65 55.23 42.31
CA GLU A 152 28.75 55.64 43.18
C GLU A 152 29.96 54.71 43.08
N GLN A 153 29.76 53.39 42.97
CA GLN A 153 30.85 52.44 42.78
C GLN A 153 31.57 52.61 41.43
N SER A 154 30.88 53.16 40.42
CA SER A 154 31.48 53.46 39.11
C SER A 154 32.42 54.68 39.11
N LYS A 155 32.29 55.61 40.06
CA LYS A 155 33.17 56.78 40.18
C LYS A 155 34.56 56.45 40.75
N ASN A 156 34.70 55.33 41.45
CA ASN A 156 35.90 55.00 42.23
C ASN A 156 36.72 53.84 41.65
N LYS A 157 36.44 53.42 40.41
CA LYS A 157 37.28 52.52 39.63
C LYS A 157 37.84 53.30 38.47
N ASP A 158 39.16 53.30 38.36
CA ASP A 158 39.93 53.94 37.31
C ASP A 158 39.25 53.69 35.95
N THR A 159 38.61 54.73 35.41
CA THR A 159 37.73 54.66 34.25
C THR A 159 38.55 54.55 32.98
N THR A 160 39.32 53.48 32.83
CA THR A 160 39.75 53.07 31.48
C THR A 160 38.49 52.58 30.77
N SER A 161 37.96 53.46 29.91
CA SER A 161 36.77 53.18 29.09
C SER A 161 36.96 51.85 28.37
N TYR A 162 35.89 51.06 28.24
CA TYR A 162 35.94 49.76 27.56
C TYR A 162 36.69 49.84 26.21
N TYR A 163 36.48 50.92 25.47
CA TYR A 163 37.13 51.18 24.18
C TYR A 163 38.65 51.37 24.27
N GLU A 164 39.15 51.83 25.41
CA GLU A 164 40.57 52.07 25.64
C GLU A 164 41.30 50.76 25.99
N ARG A 165 40.64 49.85 26.73
CA ARG A 165 41.09 48.46 26.88
C ARG A 165 41.06 47.70 25.55
N LEU A 166 40.02 47.90 24.74
CA LEU A 166 39.91 47.28 23.43
C LEU A 166 41.01 47.75 22.49
N ARG A 167 41.33 49.05 22.47
CA ARG A 167 42.45 49.58 21.66
C ARG A 167 43.78 48.96 22.06
N LYS A 168 44.06 48.86 23.36
CA LYS A 168 45.32 48.28 23.86
C LYS A 168 45.49 46.82 23.42
N TYR A 169 44.40 46.05 23.47
CA TYR A 169 44.37 44.66 23.04
C TYR A 169 44.61 44.51 21.52
N LEU A 170 44.02 45.39 20.71
CA LEU A 170 44.25 45.41 19.27
C LEU A 170 45.68 45.83 18.94
N GLN A 171 46.24 46.80 19.66
CA GLN A 171 47.62 47.24 19.49
C GLN A 171 48.62 46.12 19.83
N GLU A 172 48.38 45.36 20.90
CA GLU A 172 49.18 44.18 21.26
C GLU A 172 49.10 43.09 20.19
N GLN A 173 47.95 42.91 19.52
CA GLN A 173 47.85 41.98 18.38
C GLN A 173 48.60 42.48 17.14
N ASP A 174 48.53 43.77 16.83
CA ASP A 174 49.27 44.34 15.68
C ASP A 174 50.79 44.27 15.91
N THR A 175 51.26 44.43 17.15
CA THR A 175 52.70 44.30 17.47
C THR A 175 53.19 42.85 17.32
N GLN A 176 52.34 41.86 17.61
CA GLN A 176 52.65 40.43 17.43
C GLN A 176 52.65 40.00 15.95
N ILE A 177 52.00 40.78 15.08
CA ILE A 177 51.98 40.54 13.62
C ILE A 177 53.18 41.22 12.94
N GLU A 178 53.67 42.34 13.45
CA GLU A 178 54.85 43.04 12.91
C GLU A 178 56.21 42.43 13.35
N GLU A 179 56.28 41.69 14.47
CA GLU A 179 57.51 40.97 14.89
C GLU A 179 57.69 39.60 14.18
N GLY A 180 56.77 39.22 13.28
CA GLY A 180 56.64 37.88 12.74
C GLY A 180 56.69 37.72 11.22
N GLU A 181 57.53 38.47 10.48
CA GLU A 181 58.18 38.05 9.20
C GLU A 181 58.94 39.24 8.54
N PRO A 182 59.94 39.04 7.62
CA PRO A 182 60.55 37.80 7.12
C PRO A 182 62.10 37.89 6.90
N ASN A 183 62.64 36.89 6.19
CA ASN A 183 63.92 36.80 5.46
C ASN A 183 65.00 35.99 6.21
N GLY A 184 65.57 34.93 5.67
CA GLY A 184 65.66 34.40 4.31
C GLY A 184 67.00 33.64 4.21
N GLU A 185 67.10 32.69 3.29
CA GLU A 185 68.37 32.07 2.81
C GLU A 185 69.11 31.20 3.86
N GLU A 186 69.82 30.12 3.56
CA GLU A 186 70.25 29.43 2.35
C GLU A 186 70.98 28.15 2.81
N THR A 187 71.22 27.20 1.90
CA THR A 187 72.42 26.33 1.81
C THR A 187 72.65 25.19 2.83
N THR A 188 72.50 23.91 2.44
CA THR A 188 73.46 22.96 1.81
C THR A 188 74.26 22.09 2.79
N THR A 189 74.14 20.77 2.57
CA THR A 189 75.15 19.68 2.70
C THR A 189 76.11 19.64 3.89
N ASP A 190 76.03 18.56 4.66
CA ASP A 190 76.96 17.41 4.56
C ASP A 190 76.23 16.11 4.95
#